data_AF-T1BKN4-F1
#
_entry.id   AF-T1BKN4-F1
#
_cell.length_a   1.000
_cell.length_b   1.000
_cell.length_c   1.000
_cell.angle_alpha   90.00
_cell.angle_beta   90.00
_cell.angle_gamma   90.00
#
_symmetry.space_group_name_H-M   'P 1'
#
loop_
_entity.id
_entity.type
_entity.pdbx_description
1 polymer ?
#
loop_
_entity_poly.entity_id
_entity_poly.type
_entity_poly.pdbx_seq_one_letter_code
_entity_poly.pdbx_strand_id
1 'polypeptide(L)'
;DLQPIRLAPLWTVTFVERGLPNGTAWQVGVETSEGFAQSNGTGPTIVQTWPSGQYLVEANSANGTFGLASIAVITVSGANRTETLTLYRLFSLSVQAVHFPGGAFWTITVWNPQGSWIDLGNVADFPADRLPVGAYNFTVGPPPGYVASPASGVVDLVQNVTVEIAFGPVGAIGSVAGSVQPATGTQLWIEGRAIALGAGGIVQRLATVRAIRRRGDGPGLPAVLQQHLGRERPDDRTPHRAHGDPLGTGRHDRPLR
;
A
#
# COMPACT_ATOMS: atom_id res chain seq x y z
N ASP A 1 13.84 14.24 58.35
CA ASP A 1 12.79 14.92 57.59
C ASP A 1 11.95 13.95 56.80
N LEU A 2 10.67 13.84 57.16
CA LEU A 2 9.68 13.16 56.33
C LEU A 2 9.03 14.22 55.46
N GLN A 3 9.25 14.16 54.14
CA GLN A 3 8.50 15.01 53.22
C GLN A 3 7.04 14.58 53.20
N PRO A 4 6.08 15.53 53.22
CA PRO A 4 4.67 15.19 53.11
C PRO A 4 4.37 14.63 51.71
N ILE A 5 3.65 13.51 51.67
CA ILE A 5 3.10 12.96 50.43
C ILE A 5 2.11 13.97 49.85
N ARG A 6 2.33 14.43 48.62
CA ARG A 6 1.36 15.25 47.88
C ARG A 6 0.68 14.39 46.82
N LEU A 7 -0.63 14.26 46.92
CA LEU A 7 -1.45 13.64 45.87
C LEU A 7 -1.72 14.67 44.78
N ALA A 8 -1.52 14.25 43.52
CA ALA A 8 -1.90 15.08 42.38
C ALA A 8 -3.43 15.21 42.35
N PRO A 9 -3.97 16.41 42.04
CA PRO A 9 -5.40 16.56 41.83
C PRO A 9 -5.90 15.72 40.63
N LEU A 10 -7.11 15.18 40.73
CA LEU A 10 -7.72 14.31 39.72
C LEU A 10 -8.95 14.96 39.11
N TRP A 11 -9.04 14.97 37.77
CA TRP A 11 -10.15 15.54 37.02
C TRP A 11 -11.01 14.46 36.38
N THR A 12 -12.31 14.71 36.37
CA THR A 12 -13.29 13.79 35.80
C THR A 12 -13.26 13.87 34.28
N VAL A 13 -13.09 12.72 33.63
CA VAL A 13 -13.22 12.55 32.19
C VAL A 13 -14.43 11.67 31.93
N THR A 14 -15.42 12.23 31.23
CA THR A 14 -16.63 11.52 30.81
C THR A 14 -16.48 11.14 29.34
N PHE A 15 -16.36 9.86 29.05
CA PHE A 15 -16.40 9.33 27.70
C PHE A 15 -17.86 9.11 27.30
N VAL A 16 -18.24 9.61 26.13
CA VAL A 16 -19.57 9.42 25.55
C VAL A 16 -19.41 8.57 24.30
N GLU A 17 -20.01 7.39 24.27
CA GLU A 17 -19.99 6.55 23.06
C GLU A 17 -20.96 7.08 22.00
N ARG A 18 -20.56 6.90 20.74
CA ARG A 18 -21.46 6.99 19.58
C ARG A 18 -21.19 5.83 18.65
N GLY A 19 -22.24 5.32 18.01
CA GLY A 19 -22.13 4.32 16.96
C GLY A 19 -22.38 2.88 17.43
N LEU A 20 -22.53 2.65 18.74
CA LEU A 20 -22.98 1.36 19.25
C LEU A 20 -24.50 1.21 19.18
N PRO A 21 -25.02 0.00 18.95
CA PRO A 21 -26.42 -0.31 19.21
C PRO A 21 -26.77 -0.09 20.69
N ASN A 22 -27.98 0.42 20.98
CA ASN A 22 -28.41 0.68 22.34
C ASN A 22 -28.30 -0.57 23.25
N GLY A 23 -27.74 -0.41 24.44
CA GLY A 23 -27.51 -1.48 25.41
C GLY A 23 -26.28 -2.36 25.12
N THR A 24 -25.48 -2.06 24.09
CA THR A 24 -24.23 -2.77 23.82
C THR A 24 -23.20 -2.45 24.91
N ALA A 25 -22.68 -3.49 25.57
CA ALA A 25 -21.56 -3.33 26.50
C ALA A 25 -20.29 -2.90 25.75
N TRP A 26 -19.56 -1.96 26.32
CA TRP A 26 -18.31 -1.44 25.78
C TRP A 26 -17.33 -1.10 26.89
N GLN A 27 -16.08 -0.89 26.50
CA GLN A 27 -14.99 -0.60 27.39
C GLN A 27 -14.12 0.54 26.85
N VAL A 28 -13.52 1.28 27.77
CA VAL A 28 -12.49 2.28 27.50
C VAL A 28 -11.22 1.86 28.21
N GLY A 29 -10.15 1.72 27.44
CA GLY A 29 -8.79 1.56 27.90
C GLY A 29 -8.04 2.89 27.82
N VAL A 30 -7.28 3.23 28.85
CA VAL A 30 -6.45 4.42 28.89
C VAL A 30 -5.03 4.01 29.26
N GLU A 31 -4.09 4.29 28.37
CA GLU A 31 -2.67 4.11 28.63
C GLU A 31 -2.12 5.34 29.35
N THR A 32 -1.39 5.08 30.43
CA THR A 32 -0.77 6.08 31.30
C THR A 32 0.71 5.74 31.47
N SER A 33 1.49 6.68 31.99
CA SER A 33 2.88 6.41 32.37
C SER A 33 3.05 5.33 33.44
N GLU A 34 1.97 4.99 34.16
CA GLU A 34 1.97 4.00 35.25
C GLU A 34 1.38 2.65 34.82
N GLY A 35 0.89 2.55 33.58
CA GLY A 35 0.29 1.33 33.02
C GLY A 35 -1.05 1.58 32.35
N PHE A 36 -1.83 0.50 32.21
CA PHE A 36 -3.11 0.50 31.50
C PHE A 36 -4.29 0.42 32.47
N ALA A 37 -5.25 1.32 32.30
CA ALA A 37 -6.49 1.32 33.07
C ALA A 37 -7.69 1.07 32.18
N GLN A 38 -8.59 0.19 32.63
CA GLN A 38 -9.76 -0.20 31.89
C GLN A 38 -11.03 0.06 32.69
N SER A 39 -12.08 0.51 32.02
CA SER A 39 -13.43 0.57 32.58
C SER A 39 -14.44 0.10 31.55
N ASN A 40 -15.57 -0.43 32.01
CA ASN A 40 -16.62 -0.98 31.18
C ASN A 40 -17.99 -0.42 31.57
N GLY A 41 -18.94 -0.49 30.64
CA GLY A 41 -20.30 0.00 30.83
C GLY A 41 -21.25 -0.48 29.75
N THR A 42 -22.54 -0.41 30.03
CA THR A 42 -23.63 -0.70 29.08
C THR A 42 -24.46 0.53 28.71
N GLY A 43 -24.22 1.64 29.42
CA GLY A 43 -24.84 2.94 29.15
C GLY A 43 -24.04 3.77 28.13
N PRO A 44 -24.55 4.96 27.75
CA PRO A 44 -23.93 5.81 26.75
C PRO A 44 -22.62 6.47 27.23
N THR A 45 -22.29 6.35 28.52
CA THR A 45 -21.15 7.03 29.12
C THR A 45 -20.34 6.13 30.05
N ILE A 46 -19.02 6.32 30.03
CA ILE A 46 -18.07 5.77 31.00
C ILE A 46 -17.31 6.95 31.62
N VAL A 47 -17.18 6.96 32.95
CA VAL A 47 -16.54 8.05 33.69
C VAL A 47 -15.29 7.54 34.38
N GLN A 48 -14.18 8.26 34.24
CA GLN A 48 -12.90 7.99 34.89
C GLN A 48 -12.31 9.28 35.47
N THR A 49 -11.33 9.17 36.36
CA THR A 49 -10.64 10.33 36.94
C THR A 49 -9.14 10.22 36.79
N TRP A 50 -8.53 11.23 36.17
CA TRP A 50 -7.12 11.26 35.79
C TRP A 50 -6.45 12.56 36.23
N PRO A 51 -5.15 12.55 36.59
CA PRO A 51 -4.42 13.79 36.80
C PRO A 51 -4.26 14.57 35.47
N SER A 52 -3.72 15.78 35.55
CA SER A 52 -3.36 16.50 34.32
C SER A 52 -2.28 15.75 33.56
N GLY A 53 -2.48 15.53 32.25
CA GLY A 53 -1.60 14.71 31.42
C GLY A 53 -2.14 14.51 30.02
N GLN A 54 -1.34 13.84 29.18
CA GLN A 54 -1.73 13.38 27.86
C GLN A 54 -1.88 11.86 27.90
N TYR A 55 -2.95 11.33 27.34
CA TYR A 55 -3.31 9.92 27.42
C TYR A 55 -3.67 9.35 26.05
N LEU A 56 -3.26 8.12 25.81
CA LEU A 56 -3.74 7.31 24.69
C LEU A 56 -4.98 6.55 25.14
N VAL A 57 -6.02 6.59 24.32
CA VAL A 57 -7.33 6.03 24.63
C VAL A 57 -7.74 5.06 23.55
N GLU A 58 -8.14 3.88 23.99
CA GLU A 58 -8.73 2.84 23.17
C GLU A 58 -10.16 2.59 23.64
N ALA A 59 -11.06 2.24 22.72
CA ALA A 59 -12.41 1.84 23.07
C ALA A 59 -12.94 0.79 22.11
N ASN A 60 -13.65 -0.20 22.65
CA ASN A 60 -14.26 -1.27 21.89
C ASN A 60 -15.52 -1.79 22.57
N SER A 61 -16.43 -2.37 21.79
CA SER A 61 -17.53 -3.18 22.34
C SER A 61 -16.96 -4.42 23.05
N ALA A 62 -17.63 -4.92 24.08
CA ALA A 62 -17.19 -6.06 24.88
C ALA A 62 -16.98 -7.36 24.06
N ASN A 63 -17.71 -7.53 22.95
CA ASN A 63 -17.55 -8.66 22.03
C ASN A 63 -16.52 -8.40 20.90
N GLY A 64 -15.84 -7.26 20.92
CA GLY A 64 -14.85 -6.83 19.92
C GLY A 64 -15.42 -6.53 18.53
N THR A 65 -16.74 -6.41 18.36
CA THR A 65 -17.37 -6.16 17.03
C THR A 65 -17.40 -4.70 16.61
N PHE A 66 -17.15 -3.79 17.54
CA PHE A 66 -17.01 -2.36 17.31
C PHE A 66 -15.75 -1.83 18.00
N GLY A 67 -15.12 -0.82 17.40
CA GLY A 67 -13.93 -0.15 17.94
C GLY A 67 -13.70 1.21 17.33
N LEU A 68 -12.72 1.95 17.86
CA LEU A 68 -12.29 3.23 17.29
C LEU A 68 -11.65 3.04 15.90
N ALA A 69 -11.71 4.09 15.08
CA ALA A 69 -11.01 4.09 13.80
C ALA A 69 -9.48 4.09 13.96
N SER A 70 -9.02 4.80 14.98
CA SER A 70 -7.62 4.95 15.39
C SER A 70 -7.57 5.16 16.90
N ILE A 71 -6.39 4.99 17.50
CA ILE A 71 -6.14 5.40 18.88
C ILE A 71 -6.49 6.88 19.03
N ALA A 72 -7.20 7.23 20.11
CA ALA A 72 -7.52 8.61 20.44
C ALA A 72 -6.49 9.18 21.41
N VAL A 73 -6.14 10.46 21.26
CA VAL A 73 -5.24 11.16 22.18
C VAL A 73 -6.02 12.24 22.89
N ILE A 74 -6.05 12.20 24.22
CA ILE A 74 -6.75 13.19 25.05
C ILE A 74 -5.76 13.95 25.93
N THR A 75 -6.07 15.21 26.22
CA THR A 75 -5.29 16.04 27.15
C THR A 75 -6.18 16.54 28.28
N VAL A 76 -5.81 16.17 29.51
CA VAL A 76 -6.47 16.56 30.75
C VAL A 76 -5.67 17.71 31.36
N SER A 77 -6.30 18.86 31.60
CA SER A 77 -5.60 20.11 31.95
C SER A 77 -6.36 20.95 32.99
N GLY A 78 -6.35 20.53 34.25
CA GLY A 78 -6.89 21.35 35.34
C GLY A 78 -8.41 21.38 35.50
N ALA A 79 -9.18 20.67 34.66
CA ALA A 79 -10.64 20.74 34.65
C ALA A 79 -11.29 19.43 34.17
N ASN A 80 -12.54 19.22 34.59
CA ASN A 80 -13.38 18.11 34.12
C ASN A 80 -13.66 18.24 32.62
N ARG A 81 -13.75 17.10 31.92
CA ARG A 81 -13.93 17.05 30.47
C ARG A 81 -14.94 16.00 30.04
N THR A 82 -15.50 16.20 28.84
CA THR A 82 -16.33 15.22 28.14
C THR A 82 -15.72 14.96 26.78
N GLU A 83 -15.44 13.70 26.47
CA GLU A 83 -14.81 13.25 25.22
C GLU A 83 -15.77 12.32 24.49
N THR A 84 -16.06 12.61 23.22
CA THR A 84 -16.95 11.77 22.40
C THR A 84 -16.12 10.76 21.62
N LEU A 85 -16.41 9.48 21.80
CA LEU A 85 -15.76 8.37 21.13
C LEU A 85 -16.73 7.76 20.11
N THR A 86 -16.39 7.82 18.83
CA THR A 86 -17.20 7.19 17.77
C THR A 86 -16.65 5.81 17.45
N LEU A 87 -17.45 4.78 17.73
CA LEU A 87 -17.13 3.39 17.46
C LEU A 87 -17.75 2.94 16.14
N TYR A 88 -16.95 2.24 15.35
CA TYR A 88 -17.33 1.70 14.05
C TYR A 88 -17.38 0.19 14.11
N ARG A 89 -18.26 -0.41 13.30
CA ARG A 89 -18.28 -1.86 13.12
C ARG A 89 -16.93 -2.32 12.55
N LEU A 90 -16.37 -3.37 13.14
CA LEU A 90 -15.09 -3.96 12.75
C LEU A 90 -15.29 -5.25 11.95
N PHE A 91 -14.56 -5.39 10.87
CA PHE A 91 -14.54 -6.55 9.98
C PHE A 91 -13.14 -7.13 9.88
N SER A 92 -13.06 -8.44 9.62
CA SER A 92 -11.77 -9.08 9.38
C SER A 92 -11.30 -8.80 7.96
N LEU A 93 -10.10 -8.26 7.82
CA LEU A 93 -9.34 -8.36 6.59
C LEU A 93 -8.38 -9.54 6.74
N SER A 94 -8.34 -10.44 5.77
CA SER A 94 -7.42 -11.56 5.75
C SER A 94 -6.74 -11.65 4.40
N VAL A 95 -5.54 -12.23 4.35
CA VAL A 95 -4.78 -12.38 3.11
C VAL A 95 -4.37 -13.83 2.98
N GLN A 96 -4.66 -14.41 1.82
CA GLN A 96 -4.30 -15.78 1.49
C GLN A 96 -3.28 -15.78 0.36
N ALA A 97 -2.06 -16.21 0.65
CA ALA A 97 -1.04 -16.41 -0.38
C ALA A 97 -1.25 -17.76 -1.08
N VAL A 98 -1.26 -17.75 -2.41
CA VAL A 98 -1.34 -18.96 -3.24
C VAL A 98 -0.17 -19.04 -4.22
N HIS A 99 0.21 -20.25 -4.61
CA HIS A 99 1.38 -20.52 -5.46
C HIS A 99 2.70 -19.96 -4.90
N PHE A 100 2.76 -19.80 -3.59
CA PHE A 100 3.90 -19.26 -2.88
C PHE A 100 5.04 -20.29 -2.81
N PRO A 101 6.27 -19.95 -3.22
CA PRO A 101 7.42 -20.80 -2.97
C PRO A 101 7.68 -20.89 -1.46
N GLY A 102 7.43 -22.06 -0.87
CA GLY A 102 7.67 -22.28 0.56
C GLY A 102 9.09 -21.87 0.97
N GLY A 103 9.20 -21.09 2.05
CA GLY A 103 10.48 -20.63 2.61
C GLY A 103 10.97 -19.26 2.14
N ALA A 104 10.26 -18.58 1.21
CA ALA A 104 10.54 -17.19 0.87
C ALA A 104 9.90 -16.20 1.87
N PHE A 105 10.17 -14.90 1.72
CA PHE A 105 9.49 -13.83 2.44
C PHE A 105 8.85 -12.85 1.46
N TRP A 106 7.66 -12.37 1.81
CA TRP A 106 6.94 -11.33 1.10
C TRP A 106 6.32 -10.37 2.12
N THR A 107 5.93 -9.19 1.66
CA THR A 107 5.31 -8.17 2.48
C THR A 107 3.97 -7.76 1.88
N ILE A 108 3.05 -7.37 2.74
CA ILE A 108 1.87 -6.59 2.35
C ILE A 108 1.74 -5.40 3.28
N THR A 109 1.58 -4.23 2.69
CA THR A 109 1.31 -2.99 3.41
C THR A 109 -0.13 -2.61 3.14
N VAL A 110 -0.90 -2.34 4.21
CA VAL A 110 -2.31 -1.95 4.11
C VAL A 110 -2.47 -0.59 4.77
N TRP A 111 -3.14 0.34 4.10
CA TRP A 111 -3.38 1.65 4.69
C TRP A 111 -4.73 2.22 4.29
N ASN A 112 -5.30 2.98 5.21
CA ASN A 112 -6.47 3.79 4.99
C ASN A 112 -6.02 5.25 4.77
N PRO A 113 -6.32 5.87 3.61
CA PRO A 113 -5.95 7.27 3.33
C PRO A 113 -6.46 8.30 4.36
N GLN A 114 -7.49 7.94 5.12
CA GLN A 114 -8.10 8.78 6.14
C GLN A 114 -7.44 8.64 7.53
N GLY A 115 -6.35 7.87 7.66
CA GLY A 115 -5.42 8.01 8.80
C GLY A 115 -5.05 6.73 9.55
N SER A 116 -5.65 5.57 9.25
CA SER A 116 -5.24 4.30 9.87
C SER A 116 -4.17 3.62 9.03
N TRP A 117 -2.94 3.63 9.54
CA TRP A 117 -1.82 2.88 8.99
C TRP A 117 -1.77 1.49 9.61
N ILE A 118 -1.54 0.48 8.78
CA ILE A 118 -1.22 -0.87 9.25
C ILE A 118 -0.01 -1.34 8.43
N ASP A 119 1.18 -1.09 8.97
CA ASP A 119 2.39 -1.70 8.44
C ASP A 119 2.59 -3.05 9.12
N LEU A 120 2.39 -4.13 8.36
CA LEU A 120 2.37 -5.49 8.91
C LEU A 120 3.65 -6.27 8.63
N GLY A 121 4.66 -5.64 8.03
CA GLY A 121 5.98 -6.26 7.88
C GLY A 121 5.96 -7.63 7.20
N ASN A 122 6.94 -8.47 7.53
CA ASN A 122 7.18 -9.78 6.91
C ASN A 122 6.15 -10.80 7.37
N VAL A 123 5.25 -11.23 6.49
CA VAL A 123 4.12 -12.10 6.85
C VAL A 123 4.11 -13.34 5.97
N ALA A 124 4.18 -14.52 6.59
CA ALA A 124 3.88 -15.78 5.91
C ALA A 124 2.35 -16.03 5.88
N ASP A 125 1.64 -15.63 6.94
CA ASP A 125 0.18 -15.70 7.10
C ASP A 125 -0.32 -14.42 7.76
N PHE A 126 -1.19 -13.66 7.07
CA PHE A 126 -1.77 -12.42 7.60
C PHE A 126 -2.78 -12.78 8.68
N PRO A 127 -2.52 -12.50 9.98
CA PRO A 127 -3.53 -12.72 11.01
C PRO A 127 -4.71 -11.81 10.69
N ALA A 128 -5.93 -12.31 10.88
CA ALA A 128 -7.13 -11.55 10.59
C ALA A 128 -7.23 -10.32 11.50
N ASP A 129 -6.77 -9.16 11.02
CA ASP A 129 -6.93 -7.89 11.73
C ASP A 129 -8.37 -7.41 11.61
N ARG A 130 -8.89 -6.87 12.71
CA ARG A 130 -10.23 -6.31 12.78
C ARG A 130 -10.18 -4.81 12.54
N LEU A 131 -10.62 -4.39 11.36
CA LEU A 131 -10.54 -3.01 10.92
C LEU A 131 -11.94 -2.39 10.81
N PRO A 132 -12.07 -1.09 11.11
CA PRO A 132 -13.29 -0.34 10.85
C PRO A 132 -13.80 -0.49 9.42
N VAL A 133 -15.09 -0.22 9.23
CA VAL A 133 -15.63 -0.03 7.89
C VAL A 133 -14.87 1.07 7.15
N GLY A 134 -14.40 0.78 5.94
CA GLY A 134 -13.63 1.75 5.15
C GLY A 134 -12.98 1.17 3.90
N ALA A 135 -12.38 2.04 3.11
CA ALA A 135 -11.56 1.66 1.95
C ALA A 135 -10.09 1.57 2.37
N TYR A 136 -9.47 0.43 2.08
CA TYR A 136 -8.09 0.13 2.42
C TYR A 136 -7.30 -0.13 1.15
N ASN A 137 -6.26 0.68 0.92
CA ASN A 137 -5.30 0.39 -0.13
C ASN A 137 -4.32 -0.66 0.36
N PHE A 138 -3.80 -1.46 -0.57
CA PHE A 138 -2.70 -2.36 -0.28
C PHE A 138 -1.66 -2.39 -1.40
N THR A 139 -0.42 -2.72 -1.01
CA THR A 139 0.68 -3.06 -1.93
C THR A 139 1.37 -4.33 -1.45
N VAL A 140 1.79 -5.16 -2.40
CA VAL A 140 2.50 -6.42 -2.13
C VAL A 140 3.95 -6.30 -2.58
N GLY A 141 4.89 -6.61 -1.68
CA GLY A 141 6.29 -6.81 -1.99
C GLY A 141 6.59 -8.30 -2.19
N PRO A 142 6.66 -8.81 -3.44
CA PRO A 142 6.95 -10.21 -3.67
C PRO A 142 8.42 -10.56 -3.37
N PRO A 143 8.74 -11.85 -3.15
CA PRO A 143 10.12 -12.29 -3.01
C PRO A 143 10.96 -12.00 -4.27
N PRO A 144 12.29 -11.90 -4.16
CA PRO A 144 13.17 -11.75 -5.32
C PRO A 144 12.92 -12.87 -6.37
N GLY A 145 12.75 -12.47 -7.63
CA GLY A 145 12.47 -13.41 -8.72
C GLY A 145 11.00 -13.82 -8.85
N TYR A 146 10.07 -13.20 -8.11
CA TYR A 146 8.63 -13.42 -8.22
C TYR A 146 7.85 -12.13 -8.51
N VAL A 147 6.64 -12.29 -9.04
CA VAL A 147 5.61 -11.26 -9.15
C VAL A 147 4.37 -11.68 -8.36
N ALA A 148 3.65 -10.71 -7.81
CA ALA A 148 2.38 -10.91 -7.12
C ALA A 148 1.19 -10.49 -8.00
N SER A 149 0.07 -11.17 -7.86
CA SER A 149 -1.20 -10.83 -8.52
C SER A 149 -2.36 -10.99 -7.54
N PRO A 150 -3.07 -9.90 -7.20
CA PRO A 150 -2.73 -8.50 -7.50
C PRO A 150 -1.46 -8.03 -6.76
N ALA A 151 -0.65 -7.17 -7.38
CA ALA A 151 0.50 -6.54 -6.72
C ALA A 151 0.10 -5.31 -5.88
N SER A 152 -1.08 -4.74 -6.13
CA SER A 152 -1.67 -3.64 -5.37
C SER A 152 -3.17 -3.56 -5.66
N GLY A 153 -3.91 -2.84 -4.82
CA GLY A 153 -5.33 -2.61 -5.04
C GLY A 153 -6.00 -1.87 -3.90
N VAL A 154 -7.34 -1.87 -3.95
CA VAL A 154 -8.20 -1.29 -2.92
C VAL A 154 -9.21 -2.35 -2.48
N VAL A 155 -9.42 -2.46 -1.17
CA VAL A 155 -10.43 -3.32 -0.55
C VAL A 155 -11.43 -2.44 0.17
N ASP A 156 -12.69 -2.52 -0.25
CA ASP A 156 -13.81 -1.91 0.47
C ASP A 156 -14.29 -2.86 1.57
N LEU A 157 -13.91 -2.55 2.80
CA LEU A 157 -14.18 -3.40 3.96
C LEU A 157 -15.54 -3.07 4.58
N VAL A 158 -16.60 -3.58 3.96
CA VAL A 158 -17.99 -3.49 4.46
C VAL A 158 -18.50 -4.81 5.05
N GLN A 159 -17.68 -5.86 4.95
CA GLN A 159 -17.88 -7.21 5.45
C GLN A 159 -16.52 -7.85 5.68
N ASN A 160 -16.48 -9.05 6.26
CA ASN A 160 -15.25 -9.83 6.33
C ASN A 160 -14.76 -10.17 4.91
N VAL A 161 -13.50 -9.89 4.61
CA VAL A 161 -12.91 -10.10 3.27
C VAL A 161 -11.60 -10.86 3.39
N THR A 162 -11.42 -11.85 2.50
CA THR A 162 -10.13 -12.48 2.24
C THR A 162 -9.63 -12.04 0.87
N VAL A 163 -8.44 -11.47 0.82
CA VAL A 163 -7.74 -11.13 -0.43
C VAL A 163 -6.81 -12.28 -0.80
N GLU A 164 -7.02 -12.89 -1.95
CA GLU A 164 -6.10 -13.90 -2.49
C GLU A 164 -4.97 -13.21 -3.25
N ILE A 165 -3.71 -13.54 -2.93
CA ILE A 165 -2.51 -13.06 -3.60
C ILE A 165 -1.77 -14.25 -4.20
N ALA A 166 -1.73 -14.31 -5.53
CA ALA A 166 -1.01 -15.34 -6.26
C ALA A 166 0.44 -14.91 -6.56
N PHE A 167 1.40 -15.81 -6.32
CA PHE A 167 2.81 -15.59 -6.67
C PHE A 167 3.20 -16.42 -7.89
N GLY A 168 4.00 -15.83 -8.79
CA GLY A 168 4.57 -16.52 -9.95
C GLY A 168 6.00 -16.08 -10.21
N PRO A 169 6.87 -16.94 -10.76
CA PRO A 169 8.22 -16.54 -11.10
C PRO A 169 8.22 -15.39 -12.12
N VAL A 170 9.14 -14.45 -11.96
CA VAL A 170 9.42 -13.42 -12.97
C VAL A 170 9.81 -14.13 -14.27
N GLY A 171 9.07 -13.88 -15.35
CA GLY A 171 9.31 -14.52 -16.64
C GLY A 171 8.75 -15.94 -16.77
N ALA A 172 7.95 -16.42 -15.81
CA ALA A 172 7.14 -17.62 -16.00
C ALA A 172 6.22 -17.45 -17.21
N ILE A 173 6.43 -18.30 -18.21
CA ILE A 173 5.67 -18.27 -19.46
C ILE A 173 4.30 -18.86 -19.16
N GLY A 174 3.28 -18.00 -19.03
CA GLY A 174 1.88 -18.44 -18.96
C GLY A 174 1.37 -18.88 -20.32
N SER A 175 0.43 -19.82 -20.34
CA SER A 175 -0.37 -20.12 -21.54
C SER A 175 -1.61 -19.24 -21.57
N VAL A 176 -1.76 -18.41 -22.60
CA VAL A 176 -3.04 -17.72 -22.86
C VAL A 176 -3.93 -18.68 -23.64
N ALA A 177 -5.02 -19.11 -23.03
CA ALA A 177 -6.07 -19.87 -23.70
C ALA A 177 -7.25 -18.94 -24.01
N GLY A 178 -7.64 -18.85 -25.28
CA GLY A 178 -8.76 -18.03 -25.74
C GLY A 178 -9.01 -18.23 -27.22
N SER A 179 -10.19 -17.85 -27.69
CA SER A 179 -10.48 -17.77 -29.11
C SER A 179 -10.13 -16.37 -29.61
N VAL A 180 -9.33 -16.31 -30.68
CA VAL A 180 -9.14 -15.10 -31.47
C VAL A 180 -9.77 -15.39 -32.82
N GLN A 181 -10.63 -14.49 -33.31
CA GLN A 181 -11.21 -14.60 -34.65
C GLN A 181 -10.66 -13.46 -35.51
N PRO A 182 -9.52 -13.66 -36.19
CA PRO A 182 -8.97 -12.65 -37.09
C PRO A 182 -9.95 -12.39 -38.23
N ALA A 183 -10.13 -11.14 -38.62
CA ALA A 183 -10.91 -10.76 -39.80
C ALA A 183 -10.35 -11.45 -41.06
N THR A 184 -11.19 -11.69 -42.07
CA THR A 184 -10.79 -12.30 -43.34
C THR A 184 -9.56 -11.57 -43.92
N GLY A 185 -8.51 -12.33 -44.26
CA GLY A 185 -7.25 -11.78 -44.76
C GLY A 185 -6.23 -11.34 -43.70
N THR A 186 -6.52 -11.52 -42.40
CA THR A 186 -5.55 -11.24 -41.33
C THR A 186 -4.92 -12.53 -40.78
N GLN A 187 -3.68 -12.40 -40.30
CA GLN A 187 -2.88 -13.48 -39.72
C GLN A 187 -2.62 -13.19 -38.25
N LEU A 188 -2.76 -14.20 -37.39
CA LEU A 188 -2.26 -14.16 -36.02
C LEU A 188 -0.80 -14.64 -36.01
N TRP A 189 0.10 -13.84 -35.45
CA TRP A 189 1.51 -14.16 -35.34
C TRP A 189 1.90 -14.38 -33.87
N ILE A 190 2.59 -15.48 -33.60
CA ILE A 190 3.25 -15.74 -32.31
C ILE A 190 4.73 -15.97 -32.61
N GLU A 191 5.62 -15.24 -31.94
CA GLU A 191 7.09 -15.37 -32.08
C GLU A 191 7.60 -15.33 -33.54
N GLY A 192 7.01 -14.45 -34.36
CA GLY A 192 7.44 -14.32 -35.75
C GLY A 192 7.00 -15.47 -36.67
N ARG A 193 6.06 -16.32 -36.23
CA ARG A 193 5.41 -17.33 -37.07
C ARG A 193 3.90 -17.11 -37.12
N ALA A 194 3.33 -17.16 -38.33
CA ALA A 194 1.87 -17.14 -38.49
C ALA A 194 1.27 -18.46 -38.00
N ILE A 195 0.25 -18.38 -37.14
CA ILE A 195 -0.38 -19.54 -36.48
C ILE A 195 -1.88 -19.69 -36.79
N ALA A 196 -2.52 -18.70 -37.41
CA ALA A 196 -3.88 -18.82 -37.94
C ALA A 196 -4.10 -17.86 -39.12
N LEU A 197 -4.85 -18.32 -40.11
CA LEU A 197 -5.35 -17.54 -41.25
C LEU A 197 -6.87 -17.43 -41.11
N GLY A 198 -7.41 -16.22 -41.28
CA GLY A 198 -8.82 -15.89 -41.05
C GLY A 198 -9.81 -16.84 -41.74
N ALA A 199 -10.34 -17.77 -40.94
CA ALA A 199 -11.68 -18.35 -40.96
C ALA A 199 -11.79 -19.30 -39.75
N GLY A 200 -11.84 -18.74 -38.53
CA GLY A 200 -12.10 -19.50 -37.29
C GLY A 200 -11.19 -20.72 -37.06
N GLY A 201 -10.02 -20.51 -36.46
CA GLY A 201 -9.15 -21.59 -35.98
C GLY A 201 -9.09 -21.61 -34.46
N ILE A 202 -9.23 -22.79 -33.84
CA ILE A 202 -8.90 -22.99 -32.43
C ILE A 202 -7.41 -23.28 -32.34
N VAL A 203 -6.65 -22.47 -31.61
CA VAL A 203 -5.23 -22.71 -31.35
C VAL A 203 -5.11 -23.58 -30.10
N GLN A 204 -4.99 -24.91 -30.27
CA GLN A 204 -4.69 -25.85 -29.17
C GLN A 204 -3.18 -26.10 -29.03
N ARG A 205 -2.37 -25.04 -28.96
CA ARG A 205 -0.94 -25.21 -28.74
C ARG A 205 -0.43 -24.24 -27.68
N LEU A 206 0.25 -24.81 -26.69
CA LEU A 206 1.10 -24.09 -25.74
C LEU A 206 2.22 -23.40 -26.53
N ALA A 207 2.00 -22.14 -26.89
CA ALA A 207 3.01 -21.30 -27.52
C ALA A 207 3.14 -20.00 -26.73
N THR A 208 4.38 -19.59 -26.52
CA THR A 208 4.78 -18.38 -25.80
C THR A 208 4.28 -17.14 -26.54
N VAL A 209 3.25 -16.45 -26.03
CA VAL A 209 2.81 -15.18 -26.64
C VAL A 209 3.60 -14.04 -26.02
N ARG A 210 4.66 -13.57 -26.71
CA ARG A 210 5.42 -12.38 -26.26
C ARG A 210 4.77 -11.04 -26.60
N ALA A 211 3.95 -10.99 -27.66
CA ALA A 211 3.13 -9.82 -28.04
C ALA A 211 2.10 -10.21 -29.12
N ILE A 212 0.93 -9.57 -29.10
CA ILE A 212 -0.06 -9.61 -30.20
C ILE A 212 -0.03 -8.24 -30.88
N ARG A 213 0.22 -8.18 -32.20
CA ARG A 213 0.19 -6.93 -32.97
C ARG A 213 -0.66 -7.06 -34.22
N ARG A 214 -1.38 -5.98 -34.56
CA ARG A 214 -2.02 -5.81 -35.87
C ARG A 214 -0.94 -5.41 -36.89
N ARG A 215 -1.02 -5.94 -38.12
CA ARG A 215 -0.09 -5.55 -39.19
C ARG A 215 -0.27 -4.05 -39.51
N GLY A 216 0.74 -3.25 -39.22
CA GLY A 216 0.78 -1.78 -39.36
C GLY A 216 1.89 -1.15 -38.52
N ASP A 217 2.15 -1.71 -37.33
CA ASP A 217 3.21 -1.25 -36.43
C ASP A 217 4.48 -2.09 -36.62
N GLY A 218 5.24 -1.80 -37.67
CA GLY A 218 6.60 -2.30 -37.83
C GLY A 218 7.52 -1.78 -36.72
N PRO A 219 8.70 -2.39 -36.50
CA PRO A 219 9.72 -1.79 -35.65
C PRO A 219 10.22 -0.53 -36.37
N GLY A 220 9.83 0.65 -35.88
CA GLY A 220 10.55 1.86 -36.23
C GLY A 220 12.01 1.69 -35.80
N LEU A 221 12.92 1.64 -36.77
CA LEU A 221 14.34 1.87 -36.51
C LEU A 221 14.47 3.25 -35.82
N PRO A 222 15.43 3.44 -34.90
CA PRO A 222 15.63 4.73 -34.26
C PRO A 222 15.88 5.81 -35.31
N ALA A 223 15.18 6.94 -35.17
CA ALA A 223 15.27 8.08 -36.07
C ALA A 223 16.59 8.84 -35.89
N VAL A 224 17.71 8.25 -36.33
CA VAL A 224 18.99 8.96 -36.57
C VAL A 224 19.70 8.30 -37.74
N LEU A 225 19.10 8.29 -38.95
CA LEU A 225 19.85 8.03 -40.21
C LEU A 225 19.05 8.25 -41.51
N GLN A 226 18.07 9.16 -41.52
CA GLN A 226 17.47 9.64 -42.77
C GLN A 226 17.11 11.13 -42.68
N GLN A 227 18.12 12.00 -42.78
CA GLN A 227 17.92 13.26 -43.49
C GLN A 227 19.11 13.50 -44.42
N HIS A 228 18.75 13.75 -45.68
CA HIS A 228 19.55 14.34 -46.76
C HIS A 228 20.58 13.48 -47.51
N LEU A 229 20.07 12.75 -48.50
CA LEU A 229 20.76 12.61 -49.79
C LEU A 229 20.48 13.85 -50.63
N GLY A 230 21.51 14.62 -50.98
CA GLY A 230 21.41 15.71 -51.95
C GLY A 230 22.73 16.48 -52.14
N ARG A 231 23.56 16.00 -53.08
CA ARG A 231 24.51 16.68 -54.01
C ARG A 231 24.97 18.12 -53.63
N GLU A 232 26.24 18.53 -53.61
CA GLU A 232 27.25 18.55 -54.70
C GLU A 232 28.69 18.87 -54.18
N ARG A 233 29.69 18.19 -54.78
CA ARG A 233 31.06 18.58 -55.24
C ARG A 233 32.12 19.33 -54.36
N PRO A 234 33.42 19.19 -54.73
CA PRO A 234 34.58 19.17 -53.81
C PRO A 234 35.42 20.44 -53.84
N ASP A 235 36.24 20.61 -52.80
CA ASP A 235 37.46 21.43 -52.63
C ASP A 235 37.50 21.86 -51.14
N ASP A 236 38.58 22.06 -50.41
CA ASP A 236 40.03 21.86 -50.50
C ASP A 236 40.51 22.17 -49.05
N ARG A 237 41.66 21.62 -48.64
CA ARG A 237 42.49 22.06 -47.48
C ARG A 237 42.04 21.78 -46.03
N THR A 238 42.69 20.78 -45.44
CA THR A 238 43.35 20.88 -44.11
C THR A 238 44.38 22.03 -44.12
N PRO A 239 44.73 22.69 -42.98
CA PRO A 239 45.46 22.00 -41.91
C PRO A 239 45.36 22.54 -40.45
N HIS A 240 45.83 21.68 -39.54
CA HIS A 240 46.63 21.92 -38.32
C HIS A 240 46.40 23.14 -37.40
N ARG A 241 46.32 22.86 -36.08
CA ARG A 241 47.21 23.27 -34.94
C ARG A 241 46.36 23.41 -33.66
N ALA A 242 46.48 22.53 -32.66
CA ALA A 242 47.44 22.58 -31.54
C ALA A 242 47.56 23.96 -30.87
N HIS A 243 47.00 24.13 -29.66
CA HIS A 243 47.73 24.42 -28.41
C HIS A 243 46.78 24.89 -27.29
N GLY A 244 47.04 24.44 -26.07
CA GLY A 244 47.12 25.38 -24.94
C GLY A 244 46.05 25.28 -23.86
N ASP A 245 46.23 24.34 -22.93
CA ASP A 245 46.18 24.67 -21.49
C ASP A 245 47.24 25.77 -21.20
N PRO A 246 47.13 26.62 -20.15
CA PRO A 246 46.95 26.12 -18.78
C PRO A 246 46.31 27.06 -17.72
N LEU A 247 46.05 26.44 -16.56
CA LEU A 247 46.20 26.92 -15.17
C LEU A 247 45.55 28.25 -14.73
N GLY A 248 44.66 28.14 -13.73
CA GLY A 248 44.19 29.26 -12.92
C GLY A 248 43.72 28.81 -11.54
N THR A 249 44.66 28.79 -10.59
CA THR A 249 44.47 28.55 -9.15
C THR A 249 43.51 29.54 -8.49
N GLY A 250 42.78 29.13 -7.45
CA GLY A 250 42.12 30.08 -6.56
C GLY A 250 41.26 29.47 -5.45
N ARG A 251 41.90 29.12 -4.33
CA ARG A 251 41.24 28.94 -3.01
C ARG A 251 40.58 30.25 -2.58
N HIS A 252 39.38 30.20 -1.98
CA HIS A 252 39.21 30.68 -0.61
C HIS A 252 37.90 30.24 0.04
N ASP A 253 38.07 29.92 1.32
CA ASP A 253 37.16 29.45 2.34
C ASP A 253 36.03 30.43 2.76
N ARG A 254 34.92 29.79 3.16
CA ARG A 254 34.06 30.05 4.35
C ARG A 254 32.85 31.00 4.31
N PRO A 255 31.87 30.77 5.22
CA PRO A 255 30.45 30.94 4.94
C PRO A 255 29.82 32.14 5.67
N LEU A 256 28.56 32.43 5.34
CA LEU A 256 27.70 33.37 6.06
C LEU A 256 26.37 32.72 6.45
N ARG A 257 26.13 32.80 7.77
CA ARG A 257 24.87 32.88 8.53
C ARG A 257 23.76 31.87 8.33
#